data_AF-A0ABD1VKW9-F1
#
_entry.id   AF-A0ABD1VKW9-F1
#
_cell.length_a   1.000
_cell.length_b   1.000
_cell.length_c   1.000
_cell.angle_alpha   90.00
_cell.angle_beta   90.00
_cell.angle_gamma   90.00
#
_symmetry.space_group_name_H-M   'P 1'
#
loop_
_entity.id
_entity.type
_entity.pdbx_description
1 polymer ?
#
loop_
_entity_poly.entity_id
_entity_poly.type
_entity_poly.pdbx_seq_one_letter_code
_entity_poly.pdbx_strand_id
1 'polypeptide(L)'
;MVTFKATHILKPAKPTPEEIMYLNACDQIKDITHTTTIYFFRNCEKLDNGDVGLLRDSLSEVLVLFYPLAWRLKAAAGWSSTAVAVEFSFIELNGIVMDSGHMLD
;
A
#
# COMPACT_ATOMS: atom_id res chain seq x y z
N MET A 1 14.15 16.40 -14.68
CA MET A 1 13.29 15.36 -15.27
C MET A 1 13.21 14.22 -14.25
N VAL A 2 12.00 13.84 -13.85
CA VAL A 2 11.80 12.70 -12.93
C VAL A 2 11.65 11.44 -13.75
N THR A 3 12.40 10.39 -13.41
CA THR A 3 12.37 9.12 -14.12
C THR A 3 11.86 8.03 -13.19
N PHE A 4 10.87 7.28 -13.66
CA PHE A 4 10.40 6.07 -13.00
C PHE A 4 11.46 4.97 -13.09
N LYS A 5 11.74 4.31 -11.97
CA LYS A 5 12.70 3.19 -11.93
C LYS A 5 12.00 1.84 -11.91
N ALA A 6 11.10 1.61 -10.96
CA ALA A 6 10.45 0.31 -10.77
C ALA A 6 9.16 0.40 -9.95
N THR A 7 8.29 -0.60 -10.12
CA THR A 7 7.14 -0.90 -9.27
C THR A 7 7.33 -2.26 -8.62
N HIS A 8 7.00 -2.38 -7.34
CA HIS A 8 7.07 -3.64 -6.60
C HIS A 8 5.73 -3.94 -5.92
N ILE A 9 5.31 -5.21 -5.99
CA ILE A 9 4.18 -5.74 -5.21
C ILE A 9 4.76 -6.41 -3.97
N LEU A 10 4.34 -5.94 -2.79
CA LEU A 10 4.80 -6.47 -1.51
C LEU A 10 3.74 -7.33 -0.87
N LYS A 11 4.20 -8.42 -0.25
CA LYS A 11 3.36 -9.32 0.56
C LYS A 11 3.81 -9.23 2.00
N PRO A 12 2.93 -9.50 2.97
CA PRO A 12 3.35 -9.62 4.36
C PRO A 12 4.48 -10.66 4.51
N ALA A 13 5.46 -10.37 5.36
CA ALA A 13 6.61 -11.24 5.59
C ALA A 13 6.22 -12.61 6.18
N LYS A 14 5.04 -12.70 6.78
CA LYS A 14 4.49 -13.91 7.42
C LYS A 14 3.05 -14.14 6.98
N PRO A 15 2.54 -15.38 7.05
CA PRO A 15 1.13 -15.65 6.80
C PRO A 15 0.25 -14.78 7.69
N THR A 16 -0.82 -14.25 7.09
CA THR A 16 -1.85 -13.46 7.78
C THR A 16 -3.17 -14.24 7.73
N PRO A 17 -4.09 -14.02 8.67
CA PRO A 17 -5.39 -14.71 8.66
C PRO A 17 -6.04 -14.55 7.29
N GLU A 18 -6.69 -15.59 6.75
CA GLU A 18 -7.41 -15.55 5.47
C GLU A 18 -8.90 -15.33 5.73
N GLU A 19 -9.25 -14.16 6.23
CA GLU A 19 -10.60 -13.82 6.63
C GLU A 19 -11.21 -12.74 5.75
N ILE A 20 -12.54 -12.60 5.82
CA ILE A 20 -13.25 -11.48 5.20
C ILE A 20 -13.52 -10.47 6.31
N MET A 21 -12.95 -9.28 6.17
CA MET A 21 -13.32 -8.15 7.00
C MET A 21 -14.57 -7.49 6.41
N TYR A 22 -15.38 -6.83 7.23
CA TYR A 22 -16.54 -6.04 6.81
C TYR A 22 -16.29 -4.56 7.12
N LEU A 23 -16.62 -3.68 6.18
CA LEU A 23 -16.47 -2.24 6.33
C LEU A 23 -17.63 -1.80 7.21
N ASN A 24 -17.34 -0.97 8.19
CA ASN A 24 -18.41 -0.35 8.95
C ASN A 24 -19.19 0.65 8.05
N ALA A 25 -20.31 1.15 8.55
CA ALA A 25 -21.11 2.11 7.79
C ALA A 25 -20.35 3.43 7.51
N CYS A 26 -19.50 3.89 8.43
CA CYS A 26 -18.74 5.12 8.30
C CYS A 26 -17.72 5.06 7.16
N ASP A 27 -17.05 3.93 6.99
CA ASP A 27 -16.05 3.69 5.95
C ASP A 27 -16.68 3.63 4.56
N GLN A 28 -18.00 3.39 4.47
CA GLN A 28 -18.77 3.33 3.23
C GLN A 28 -19.33 4.70 2.79
N ILE A 29 -19.21 5.74 3.63
CA ILE A 29 -19.75 7.08 3.32
C ILE A 29 -18.87 7.80 2.28
N LYS A 30 -17.56 7.52 2.29
CA LYS A 30 -16.59 8.19 1.43
C LYS A 30 -16.36 7.42 0.14
N ASP A 31 -16.03 8.16 -0.92
CA ASP A 31 -15.63 7.57 -2.20
C ASP A 31 -14.40 6.67 -2.02
N ILE A 32 -14.44 5.51 -2.68
CA ILE A 32 -13.33 4.54 -2.70
C ILE A 32 -12.21 5.11 -3.57
N THR A 33 -11.31 5.87 -2.94
CA THR A 33 -10.19 6.55 -3.60
C THR A 33 -8.92 6.48 -2.75
N HIS A 34 -7.75 6.55 -3.39
CA HIS A 34 -6.47 6.58 -2.69
C HIS A 34 -6.16 8.01 -2.19
N THR A 35 -5.73 8.12 -0.94
CA THR A 35 -5.24 9.40 -0.40
C THR A 35 -3.78 9.59 -0.79
N THR A 36 -3.52 10.44 -1.79
CA THR A 36 -2.14 10.74 -2.24
C THR A 36 -1.38 11.51 -1.16
N THR A 37 -0.27 10.95 -0.69
CA THR A 37 0.63 11.59 0.29
C THR A 37 2.07 11.55 -0.20
N ILE A 38 2.79 12.67 -0.11
CA ILE A 38 4.19 12.78 -0.57
C ILE A 38 5.06 13.26 0.60
N TYR A 39 6.15 12.53 0.88
CA TYR A 39 7.12 12.87 1.92
C TYR A 39 8.47 13.25 1.33
N PHE A 40 9.07 14.33 1.84
CA PHE A 40 10.41 14.78 1.46
C PHE A 40 11.38 14.59 2.63
N PHE A 41 12.49 13.89 2.38
CA PHE A 41 13.55 13.64 3.36
C PHE A 41 14.83 14.34 2.91
N ARG A 42 15.59 14.90 3.87
CA ARG A 42 16.89 15.51 3.58
C ARG A 42 17.92 14.41 3.32
N ASN A 43 18.81 14.63 2.35
CA ASN A 43 19.91 13.71 2.07
C ASN A 43 20.77 13.50 3.34
N CYS A 44 21.05 12.25 3.67
CA CYS A 44 21.86 11.85 4.80
C CYS A 44 23.03 11.02 4.27
N GLU A 45 24.26 11.47 4.49
CA GLU A 45 25.49 10.81 4.01
C GLU A 45 25.66 9.38 4.54
N LYS A 46 24.95 9.01 5.61
CA LYS A 46 24.93 7.65 6.18
C LYS A 46 23.94 6.71 5.50
N LEU A 47 22.97 7.25 4.75
CA LEU A 47 22.03 6.50 3.94
C LEU A 47 22.61 6.44 2.54
N ASP A 48 23.60 5.57 2.38
CA ASP A 48 24.22 5.29 1.10
C ASP A 48 23.09 4.87 0.13
N ASN A 49 22.77 5.75 -0.82
CA ASN A 49 21.66 5.64 -1.77
C ASN A 49 20.41 4.93 -1.24
N GLY A 50 19.79 5.50 -0.19
CA GLY A 50 18.43 5.19 0.24
C GLY A 50 17.99 3.76 -0.04
N ASP A 51 18.46 2.81 0.77
CA ASP A 51 18.29 1.38 0.54
C ASP A 51 16.80 1.02 0.38
N VAL A 52 16.35 1.00 -0.87
CA VAL A 52 14.98 0.65 -1.26
C VAL A 52 14.69 -0.79 -0.83
N GLY A 53 15.71 -1.65 -0.75
CA GLY A 53 15.61 -2.99 -0.18
C GLY A 53 15.21 -2.93 1.29
N LEU A 54 15.89 -2.10 2.10
CA LEU A 54 15.54 -1.92 3.52
C LEU A 54 14.12 -1.38 3.70
N LEU A 55 13.70 -0.41 2.89
CA LEU A 55 12.33 0.14 2.97
C LEU A 55 11.29 -0.93 2.58
N ARG A 56 11.58 -1.71 1.54
CA ARG A 56 10.74 -2.81 1.11
C ARG A 56 10.59 -3.88 2.18
N ASP A 57 11.70 -4.29 2.76
CA ASP A 57 11.74 -5.39 3.72
C ASP A 57 11.10 -4.97 5.05
N SER A 58 11.33 -3.72 5.51
CA SER A 58 10.63 -3.17 6.68
C SER A 58 9.12 -3.02 6.47
N LEU A 59 8.68 -2.59 5.27
CA LEU A 59 7.26 -2.52 4.95
C LEU A 59 6.62 -3.92 4.95
N SER A 60 7.29 -4.91 4.37
CA SER A 60 6.84 -6.32 4.38
C SER A 60 6.61 -6.86 5.80
N GLU A 61 7.49 -6.54 6.75
CA GLU A 61 7.34 -6.91 8.17
C GLU A 61 6.15 -6.19 8.84
N VAL A 62 5.98 -4.89 8.59
CA VAL A 62 4.88 -4.09 9.15
C VAL A 62 3.52 -4.54 8.61
N LEU A 63 3.45 -4.99 7.35
CA LEU A 63 2.23 -5.54 6.75
C LEU A 63 1.70 -6.79 7.46
N VAL A 64 2.49 -7.46 8.31
CA VAL A 64 1.98 -8.54 9.17
C VAL A 64 1.02 -7.99 10.23
N LEU A 65 1.32 -6.82 10.81
CA LEU A 65 0.47 -6.16 11.80
C LEU A 65 -0.70 -5.42 11.15
N PHE A 66 -0.46 -4.83 9.98
CA PHE A 66 -1.46 -4.11 9.21
C PHE A 66 -1.94 -4.91 8.01
N TYR A 67 -2.18 -6.21 8.20
CA TYR A 67 -2.54 -7.13 7.12
C TYR A 67 -3.77 -6.73 6.28
N PRO A 68 -4.78 -6.00 6.78
CA PRO A 68 -5.87 -5.51 5.91
C PRO A 68 -5.38 -4.56 4.82
N LEU A 69 -4.20 -3.96 4.98
CA LEU A 69 -3.56 -3.13 3.98
C LEU A 69 -2.90 -3.94 2.85
N ALA A 70 -2.79 -5.26 2.92
CA ALA A 70 -2.15 -6.07 1.87
C ALA A 70 -3.14 -6.89 1.01
N TRP A 71 -4.43 -6.80 1.31
CA TRP A 71 -5.47 -7.59 0.67
C TRP A 71 -6.14 -6.82 -0.50
N ARG A 72 -7.22 -7.34 -1.09
CA ARG A 72 -7.93 -6.69 -2.21
C ARG A 72 -9.35 -6.27 -1.89
N LEU A 73 -9.77 -5.16 -2.50
CA LEU A 73 -11.12 -4.63 -2.39
C LEU A 73 -12.08 -5.35 -3.34
N LYS A 74 -13.20 -5.82 -2.80
CA LYS A 74 -14.25 -6.50 -3.58
C LYS A 74 -15.56 -5.76 -3.39
N ALA A 75 -16.19 -5.36 -4.49
CA ALA A 75 -17.56 -4.88 -4.46
C ALA A 75 -18.49 -6.05 -4.14
N ALA A 76 -19.36 -5.90 -3.13
CA ALA A 76 -20.40 -6.88 -2.87
C ALA A 76 -21.56 -6.68 -3.85
N ALA A 77 -22.02 -7.74 -4.50
CA ALA A 77 -23.27 -7.73 -5.25
C ALA A 77 -24.44 -7.83 -4.26
N GLY A 78 -25.03 -6.70 -3.88
CA GLY A 78 -26.23 -6.63 -3.03
C GLY A 78 -26.10 -5.67 -1.84
N TRP A 79 -27.18 -5.55 -1.05
CA TRP A 79 -27.29 -4.64 0.11
C TRP A 79 -26.49 -5.10 1.35
N SER A 80 -25.72 -6.18 1.23
CA SER A 80 -24.87 -6.72 2.29
C SER A 80 -23.42 -6.51 1.89
N SER A 81 -22.84 -5.43 2.40
CA SER A 81 -21.46 -5.00 2.21
C SER A 81 -20.49 -6.12 2.60
N THR A 82 -19.51 -6.41 1.76
CA THR A 82 -18.37 -7.29 2.06
C THR A 82 -17.12 -6.46 1.89
N ALA A 83 -16.21 -6.48 2.87
CA ALA A 83 -15.00 -5.68 2.80
C ALA A 83 -13.76 -6.40 2.29
N VAL A 84 -12.71 -5.62 2.30
CA VAL A 84 -11.99 -5.15 1.13
C VAL A 84 -10.61 -4.76 1.62
N ALA A 85 -9.68 -4.57 0.70
CA ALA A 85 -8.35 -4.21 1.09
C ALA A 85 -7.51 -3.62 -0.03
N VAL A 86 -6.37 -3.08 0.38
CA VAL A 86 -5.55 -2.16 -0.40
C VAL A 86 -4.41 -2.94 -1.06
N GLU A 87 -4.21 -2.72 -2.35
CA GLU A 87 -2.97 -3.13 -3.00
C GLU A 87 -1.97 -1.99 -2.84
N PHE A 88 -0.88 -2.23 -2.10
CA PHE A 88 0.22 -1.27 -2.02
C PHE A 88 1.14 -1.46 -3.21
N SER A 89 1.23 -0.44 -4.04
CA SER A 89 2.24 -0.37 -5.11
C SER A 89 3.29 0.65 -4.72
N PHE A 90 4.50 0.15 -4.49
CA PHE A 90 5.65 1.00 -4.23
C PHE A 90 6.25 1.48 -5.55
N ILE A 91 6.27 2.80 -5.78
CA ILE A 91 6.95 3.44 -6.92
C ILE A 91 8.26 4.08 -6.45
N GLU A 92 9.36 3.69 -7.11
CA GLU A 92 10.65 4.36 -6.97
C GLU A 92 10.85 5.44 -8.05
N LEU A 93 11.00 6.69 -7.63
CA LEU A 93 11.51 7.79 -8.45
C LEU A 93 12.89 8.19 -7.92
N ASN A 94 13.71 8.87 -8.73
CA ASN A 94 15.00 9.41 -8.28
C ASN A 94 14.84 10.28 -7.01
N GLY A 95 15.08 9.69 -5.83
CA GLY A 95 14.99 10.34 -4.52
C GLY A 95 13.57 10.61 -3.98
N ILE A 96 12.50 10.08 -4.61
CA ILE A 96 11.10 10.26 -4.17
C ILE A 96 10.39 8.92 -4.23
N VAL A 97 9.71 8.55 -3.14
CA VAL A 97 8.84 7.37 -3.06
C VAL A 97 7.39 7.83 -3.22
N MET A 98 6.65 7.20 -4.12
CA MET A 98 5.21 7.42 -4.29
C MET A 98 4.44 6.12 -4.07
N ASP A 99 3.30 6.21 -3.37
CA ASP A 99 2.30 5.14 -3.30
C ASP A 99 1.24 5.42 -4.37
N SER A 100 1.05 4.48 -5.30
CA SER A 100 0.02 4.60 -6.34
C SER A 100 -0.85 3.35 -6.36
N GLY A 101 -1.96 3.36 -5.63
CA GLY A 101 -2.97 2.34 -5.82
C GLY A 101 -3.67 2.54 -7.17
N HIS A 102 -3.67 1.50 -8.00
CA HIS A 102 -4.45 1.45 -9.23
C HIS A 102 -5.55 0.39 -9.05
N MET A 103 -6.80 0.81 -9.19
CA MET A 103 -7.93 -0.10 -9.30
C MET A 103 -7.95 -0.64 -10.74
N LEU A 104 -8.00 -1.96 -10.92
CA LEU A 104 -8.24 -2.57 -12.23
C LEU A 104 -9.74 -2.59 -12.49
N ASP A 105 -10.14 -2.17 -13.69
CA ASP A 105 -11.51 -2.10 -14.19
C ASP A 105 -12.22 -3.47 -14.22
#